data_AF-A0A919DW71-F1
#
_entry.id   AF-A0A919DW71-F1
#
_cell.length_a   1.000
_cell.length_b   1.000
_cell.length_c   1.000
_cell.angle_alpha   90.00
_cell.angle_beta   90.00
_cell.angle_gamma   90.00
#
_symmetry.space_group_name_H-M   'P 1'
#
loop_
_entity.id
_entity.type
_entity.pdbx_description
1 polymer ?
#
loop_
_entity_poly.entity_id
_entity_poly.type
_entity_poly.pdbx_seq_one_letter_code
_entity_poly.pdbx_strand_id
1 'polypeptide(L)' 'MHALRHFYASVLLDAGESIKALSLYLGHSDPGFTLRVYTHLMPSSETRTRKAISAMYRAAGRTHDGPETPHGPETAHAA' A
#
# COMPACT_ATOMS: atom_id res chain seq x y z
N MET A 1 -0.38 26.71 21.86
CA MET A 1 0.56 26.45 20.74
C MET A 1 0.57 24.99 20.23
N HIS A 2 -0.35 24.11 20.67
CA HIS A 2 -0.42 22.72 20.17
C HIS A 2 -1.45 22.48 19.08
N ALA A 3 -2.58 23.22 19.08
CA ALA A 3 -3.69 22.98 18.15
C ALA A 3 -3.30 23.09 16.67
N LEU A 4 -2.51 24.10 16.27
CA LEU A 4 -2.09 24.27 14.88
C LEU A 4 -1.13 23.16 14.41
N ARG A 5 -0.16 22.77 15.25
CA ARG A 5 0.73 21.63 14.94
C ARG A 5 -0.06 20.34 14.84
N HIS A 6 -1.06 20.16 15.70
CA HIS A 6 -1.94 19.00 15.69
C HIS A 6 -2.80 18.95 14.44
N PHE A 7 -3.42 20.06 14.06
CA PHE A 7 -4.21 20.19 12.84
C PHE A 7 -3.36 19.92 11.59
N TYR A 8 -2.16 20.50 11.53
CA TYR A 8 -1.22 20.29 10.44
C TYR A 8 -0.82 18.81 10.31
N ALA A 9 -0.47 18.16 11.42
CA ALA A 9 -0.17 16.74 11.45
C ALA A 9 -1.36 15.87 10.99
N SER A 10 -2.59 16.19 11.44
CA SER A 10 -3.81 15.48 11.03
C SER A 10 -4.01 15.52 9.52
N VAL A 11 -3.91 16.70 8.91
CA VAL A 11 -4.12 16.87 7.46
C VAL A 11 -3.08 16.11 6.64
N LEU A 12 -1.80 16.18 7.03
CA LEU A 12 -0.72 15.50 6.32
C LEU A 12 -0.84 13.97 6.41
N LEU A 13 -1.16 13.44 7.59
CA LEU A 13 -1.30 12.00 7.78
C LEU A 13 -2.54 11.43 7.09
N ASP A 14 -3.64 12.19 7.04
CA ASP A 14 -4.83 11.82 6.27
C ASP A 14 -4.54 11.78 4.76
N ALA A 15 -3.76 12.74 4.26
CA ALA A 15 -3.27 12.76 2.88
C ALA A 15 -2.29 11.61 2.55
N GLY A 16 -1.85 10.84 3.55
CA GLY A 16 -0.95 9.70 3.39
C GLY A 16 0.53 10.05 3.42
N GLU A 17 0.90 11.21 3.96
CA GLU A 17 2.30 11.61 4.13
C GLU A 17 3.03 10.70 5.12
N SER A 18 4.35 10.57 4.97
CA SER A 18 5.16 9.73 5.85
C SER A 18 5.42 10.40 7.21
N ILE A 19 5.47 9.60 8.28
CA ILE A 19 5.85 10.08 9.64
C ILE A 19 7.24 10.70 9.65
N LYS A 20 8.16 10.20 8.81
CA LYS A 20 9.51 10.77 8.65
C LYS A 20 9.45 12.19 8.09
N ALA A 21 8.68 12.43 7.02
CA ALA A 21 8.52 13.75 6.43
C ALA A 21 7.83 14.71 7.42
N LEU A 22 6.76 14.27 8.08
CA LEU A 22 6.10 15.05 9.13
C LEU A 22 7.07 15.45 10.25
N SER A 23 7.94 14.52 10.68
CA SER A 23 8.98 14.79 11.67
C SER A 23 9.91 15.91 11.23
N LEU A 24 10.34 15.90 9.96
CA LEU A 24 11.19 16.95 9.39
C LEU A 24 10.47 18.30 9.33
N TYR A 25 9.21 18.33 8.88
CA TYR A 25 8.43 19.58 8.79
C TYR A 25 8.16 20.21 10.16
N LEU A 26 7.98 19.39 11.19
CA LEU A 26 7.77 19.86 12.56
C LEU A 26 9.08 20.23 13.27
N GLY A 27 10.23 19.88 12.70
CA GLY A 27 11.55 20.09 13.29
C GLY A 27 11.91 19.09 14.39
N HIS A 28 11.29 17.91 14.40
CA HIS A 28 11.59 16.86 15.36
C HIS A 28 12.83 16.07 14.90
N SER A 29 13.85 16.03 15.76
CA SER A 29 15.08 15.27 15.53
C SER A 29 14.89 13.75 15.60
N ASP A 30 13.91 13.28 16.37
CA ASP A 30 13.54 11.87 16.49
C ASP A 30 12.17 11.60 15.81
N PRO A 31 12.14 10.89 14.67
CA PRO A 31 10.90 10.42 14.07
C PRO A 31 10.07 9.51 14.99
N GLY A 32 10.71 8.78 15.91
CA GLY A 32 10.04 7.97 16.92
C GLY A 32 9.20 8.82 17.88
N PHE A 33 9.68 10.01 18.23
CA PHE A 33 8.88 10.98 19.00
C PHE A 33 7.63 11.41 18.22
N THR A 34 7.79 11.80 16.96
CA THR A 34 6.68 12.15 16.08
C THR A 34 5.66 11.01 15.98
N LEU A 35 6.13 9.77 15.81
CA LEU A 35 5.27 8.59 15.75
C LEU A 35 4.47 8.42 17.04
N ARG A 36 5.13 8.43 18.22
CA ARG A 36 4.45 8.27 19.51
C ARG A 36 3.37 9.33 19.75
N VAL A 37 3.62 10.56 19.31
CA VAL A 37 2.66 11.66 19.49
C VAL A 37 1.49 11.56 18.52
N TYR A 38 1.73 11.25 17.24
CA TYR A 38 0.71 11.40 16.19
C TYR A 38 0.17 10.09 15.61
N THR A 39 0.61 8.92 16.08
CA THR A 39 0.15 7.61 15.56
C THR A 39 -1.38 7.44 15.63
N HIS A 40 -2.05 8.08 16.59
CA HIS A 40 -3.49 8.00 16.76
C HIS A 40 -4.27 8.72 15.65
N LEU A 41 -3.60 9.56 14.85
CA LEU A 41 -4.18 10.24 13.69
C LEU A 41 -4.09 9.40 12.41
N MET A 42 -3.32 8.31 12.41
CA MET A 42 -3.11 7.52 11.20
C MET A 42 -4.35 6.67 10.90
N PRO A 43 -4.93 6.79 9.70
CA PRO A 43 -6.05 5.95 9.31
C PRO A 43 -5.61 4.48 9.19
N SER A 44 -6.49 3.55 9.55
CA SER A 44 -6.23 2.12 9.33
C SER A 44 -6.02 1.86 7.84
N SER A 45 -4.89 1.23 7.51
CA SER A 45 -4.51 0.97 6.13
C SER A 45 -4.93 -0.42 5.63
N GLU A 46 -5.58 -1.25 6.46
CA GLU A 46 -5.79 -2.68 6.17
C GLU A 46 -6.43 -2.92 4.78
N THR A 47 -7.55 -2.26 4.49
CA THR A 47 -8.24 -2.37 3.20
C THR A 47 -7.39 -1.84 2.04
N ARG A 48 -6.66 -0.73 2.25
CA ARG A 48 -5.79 -0.13 1.24
C ARG A 48 -4.62 -1.08 0.91
N THR A 49 -3.98 -1.61 1.94
CA THR A 49 -2.87 -2.58 1.84
C THR A 49 -3.31 -3.84 1.12
N ARG A 50 -4.46 -4.42 1.51
CA ARG A 50 -5.03 -5.60 0.83
C ARG A 50 -5.27 -5.35 -0.66
N LYS A 51 -5.87 -4.21 -1.01
CA LYS A 51 -6.13 -3.83 -2.40
C LYS A 51 -4.83 -3.67 -3.19
N ALA A 52 -3.82 -3.00 -2.62
CA ALA A 52 -2.53 -2.78 -3.28
C ALA A 52 -1.81 -4.11 -3.58
N ILE A 53 -1.76 -5.02 -2.61
CA ILE A 53 -1.17 -6.35 -2.78
C ILE A 53 -1.93 -7.17 -3.84
N SER A 54 -3.27 -7.19 -3.76
CA SER A 54 -4.10 -7.90 -4.75
C SER A 54 -3.89 -7.38 -6.18
N ALA A 55 -3.79 -6.06 -6.36
CA ALA A 55 -3.54 -5.45 -7.65
C ALA A 55 -2.16 -5.85 -8.22
N MET A 56 -1.12 -5.89 -7.38
CA MET A 56 0.23 -6.32 -7.76
C MET A 56 0.23 -7.77 -8.27
N TYR A 57 -0.40 -8.70 -7.54
CA TYR A 57 -0.47 -10.11 -7.98
C TYR A 57 -1.25 -10.28 -9.29
N ARG A 58 -2.35 -9.53 -9.49
CA ARG A 58 -3.07 -9.53 -10.78
C ARG A 58 -2.21 -8.99 -11.92
N ALA A 59 -1.39 -7.98 -11.66
CA ALA A 59 -0.48 -7.43 -12.66
C ALA A 59 0.64 -8.43 -13.02
N ALA A 60 1.20 -9.12 -12.02
CA ALA A 60 2.20 -10.16 -12.23
C ALA A 60 1.64 -11.40 -12.95
N GLY A 61 0.40 -11.82 -12.63
CA GLY A 61 -0.27 -12.95 -13.30
C GLY A 61 -0.48 -12.72 -14.80
N ARG A 62 -0.75 -11.48 -15.23
CA ARG A 62 -0.87 -11.12 -16.66
C ARG A 62 0.42 -11.26 -17.46
N THR A 63 1.57 -11.39 -16.81
CA THR A 63 2.86 -11.62 -17.49
C THR A 63 3.19 -13.11 -17.66
N HIS A 64 2.36 -14.02 -17.13
CA HIS A 64 2.57 -15.46 -17.18
C HIS A 64 1.50 -16.23 -17.98
N ASP A 65 0.68 -15.57 -18.80
CA ASP A 65 -0.07 -16.29 -19.83
C ASP A 65 0.93 -16.75 -20.92
N GLY A 66 1.56 -17.90 -20.66
CA GLY A 66 2.31 -18.65 -21.67
C GLY A 66 1.41 -18.99 -22.85
N PRO A 67 1.98 -19.19 -24.05
CA PRO A 67 1.19 -19.37 -25.25
C PRO A 67 0.21 -20.53 -25.05
N GLU A 68 -1.08 -20.25 -25.25
CA GLU A 68 -2.11 -21.29 -25.26
C GLU A 68 -1.68 -22.33 -26.30
N THR A 69 -1.28 -23.50 -25.81
CA THR A 69 -0.99 -24.63 -26.68
C THR A 69 -2.34 -25.05 -27.27
N PRO A 70 -2.55 -24.93 -28.59
CA PRO A 70 -3.76 -25.44 -29.18
C PRO A 70 -3.71 -26.95 -29.03
N HIS A 71 -4.56 -27.51 -28.16
CA HIS A 71 -4.77 -28.96 -28.16
C HIS A 71 -5.54 -29.29 -29.44
N GLY A 72 -4.77 -29.57 -30.51
CA GLY A 72 -5.29 -30.12 -31.74
C GLY A 72 -5.91 -31.51 -31.51
N PRO A 73 -6.85 -31.93 -32.37
CA PRO A 73 -7.60 -33.17 -32.21
C PRO A 73 -6.78 -34.39 -32.69
N GLU A 74 -7.33 -35.60 -32.45
CA GLU A 74 -6.84 -36.94 -32.84
C GLU A 74 -6.13 -37.73 -31.73
N THR A 75 -6.46 -39.00 -31.44
CA THR A 75 -7.32 -39.98 -32.12
C THR A 75 -7.86 -40.97 -31.09
N ALA A 76 -9.13 -41.32 -31.22
CA ALA A 76 -9.69 -42.54 -30.65
C ALA A 76 -8.95 -43.75 -31.22
N HIS A 77 -8.40 -44.61 -30.34
CA HIS A 77 -8.10 -45.98 -30.72
C HIS A 77 -9.02 -46.90 -29.91
N ALA A 78 -10.06 -47.35 -30.60
CA ALA A 78 -10.80 -48.55 -30.27
C ALA A 78 -9.96 -49.77 -30.63
N ALA A 79 -9.99 -50.81 -29.79
CA ALA A 79 -9.97 -52.25 -30.11
C ALA A 79 -9.51 -53.03 -28.87
#